data_AF-A0A7S2QPJ6-F1
#
_entry.id   AF-A0A7S2QPJ6-F1
#
_cell.length_a   1.000
_cell.length_b   1.000
_cell.length_c   1.000
_cell.angle_alpha   90.00
_cell.angle_beta   90.00
_cell.angle_gamma   90.00
#
_symmetry.space_group_name_H-M   'P 1'
#
loop_
_entity.id
_entity.type
_entity.pdbx_description
1 polymer ?
#
loop_
_entity_poly.entity_id
_entity_poly.type
_entity_poly.pdbx_seq_one_letter_code
_entity_poly.pdbx_strand_id
1 'polypeptide(L)'
;EIGKLVSRVEAAQAKAEEHQNVRREHEQSIAAEKLFEELAIRLNSVEIDCEKAAMMAEPLAKVLLSEAEAVSSSELREAREALRIAQATLAPTARLIAGKVAGLKGAVKKRMQDLQERAEAAQSLLDKAQQTADESQSRAAAGPILRQAAAKVEEVEEVMQRMRESEGPFLMGIEVMPADESTEALRSMDQVAAEAQAACADAYKLISLKLVEVGRLSEGAASSARRELE
;
A
#
# COMPACT_ATOMS: atom_id res chain seq x y z
N GLU A 1 27.79 76.89 1.41
CA GLU A 1 26.33 76.66 1.30
C GLU A 1 25.96 75.45 0.46
N ILE A 2 26.62 75.22 -0.68
CA ILE A 2 26.37 74.08 -1.58
C ILE A 2 26.38 72.72 -0.86
N GLY A 3 27.35 72.45 0.03
CA GLY A 3 27.39 71.19 0.78
C GLY A 3 26.18 70.92 1.69
N LYS A 4 25.57 71.96 2.27
CA LYS A 4 24.32 71.83 3.07
C LYS A 4 23.09 71.55 2.19
N LEU A 5 23.11 72.01 0.93
CA LEU A 5 22.06 71.73 -0.02
C LEU A 5 22.17 70.30 -0.55
N VAL A 6 23.38 69.82 -0.84
CA VAL A 6 23.65 68.42 -1.23
C VAL A 6 23.17 67.45 -0.16
N SER A 7 23.55 67.65 1.11
CA SER A 7 23.12 66.77 2.21
C SER A 7 21.61 66.74 2.42
N ARG A 8 20.91 67.86 2.15
CA ARG A 8 19.44 67.92 2.21
C ARG A 8 18.79 67.14 1.08
N VAL A 9 19.38 67.17 -0.13
CA VAL A 9 18.90 66.39 -1.28
C VAL A 9 19.12 64.91 -1.03
N GLU A 10 20.29 64.50 -0.54
CA GLU A 10 20.59 63.10 -0.19
C GLU A 10 19.63 62.56 0.88
N ALA A 11 19.34 63.34 1.93
CA ALA A 11 18.37 62.96 2.95
C ALA A 11 16.93 62.85 2.40
N ALA A 12 16.54 63.73 1.46
CA ALA A 12 15.26 63.65 0.79
C ALA A 12 15.17 62.43 -0.14
N GLN A 13 16.27 62.11 -0.84
CA GLN A 13 16.36 60.93 -1.69
C GLN A 13 16.26 59.63 -0.87
N ALA A 14 16.98 59.53 0.26
CA ALA A 14 16.89 58.38 1.15
C ALA A 14 15.46 58.16 1.68
N LYS A 15 14.75 59.24 2.06
CA LYS A 15 13.34 59.16 2.46
C LYS A 15 12.42 58.76 1.30
N ALA A 16 12.69 59.23 0.09
CA ALA A 16 11.93 58.84 -1.09
C ALA A 16 12.09 57.35 -1.39
N GLU A 17 13.31 56.81 -1.29
CA GLU A 17 13.61 55.38 -1.43
C GLU A 17 12.93 54.55 -0.34
N GLU A 18 12.92 55.03 0.92
CA GLU A 18 12.17 54.40 2.02
C GLU A 18 10.67 54.31 1.71
N HIS A 19 10.04 55.42 1.30
CA HIS A 19 8.63 55.43 0.93
C HIS A 19 8.32 54.53 -0.28
N GLN A 20 9.21 54.47 -1.28
CA GLN A 20 9.07 53.56 -2.42
C GLN A 20 9.14 52.10 -1.97
N ASN A 21 10.06 51.76 -1.08
CA ASN A 21 10.19 50.40 -0.53
C ASN A 21 8.95 50.00 0.26
N VAL A 22 8.45 50.86 1.15
CA VAL A 22 7.23 50.60 1.94
C VAL A 22 6.03 50.36 1.01
N ARG A 23 5.88 51.17 -0.04
CA ARG A 23 4.81 50.97 -1.02
C ARG A 23 4.94 49.62 -1.73
N ARG A 24 6.15 49.27 -2.18
CA ARG A 24 6.42 48.00 -2.86
C ARG A 24 6.14 46.81 -1.95
N GLU A 25 6.55 46.88 -0.68
CA GLU A 25 6.27 45.85 0.32
C GLU A 25 4.77 45.70 0.59
N HIS A 26 4.03 46.81 0.64
CA HIS A 26 2.58 46.78 0.81
C HIS A 26 1.88 46.14 -0.40
N GLU A 27 2.27 46.50 -1.63
CA GLU A 27 1.76 45.87 -2.86
C GLU A 27 2.05 44.37 -2.90
N GLN A 28 3.25 43.94 -2.49
CA GLN A 28 3.61 42.52 -2.37
C GLN A 28 2.79 41.81 -1.29
N SER A 29 2.52 42.47 -0.16
CA SER A 29 1.70 41.92 0.92
C SER A 29 0.26 41.69 0.47
N ILE A 30 -0.35 42.64 -0.24
CA ILE A 30 -1.71 42.49 -0.78
C ILE A 30 -1.78 41.34 -1.78
N ALA A 31 -0.80 41.24 -2.68
CA ALA A 31 -0.74 40.14 -3.65
C ALA A 31 -0.59 38.78 -2.97
N ALA A 32 0.21 38.70 -1.90
CA ALA A 32 0.38 37.49 -1.12
C ALA A 32 -0.88 37.09 -0.34
N GLU A 33 -1.66 38.07 0.15
CA GLU A 33 -2.91 37.83 0.88
C GLU A 33 -4.01 37.30 -0.04
N LYS A 34 -4.14 37.84 -1.26
CA LYS A 34 -5.03 37.28 -2.28
C LYS A 34 -4.67 35.84 -2.65
N LEU A 35 -3.37 35.59 -2.83
CA LEU A 35 -2.89 34.24 -3.13
C LEU A 35 -3.17 33.27 -1.98
N PHE A 36 -3.05 33.73 -0.73
CA PHE A 36 -3.41 32.94 0.44
C PHE A 36 -4.90 32.56 0.41
N GLU A 37 -5.80 33.49 0.13
CA GLU A 37 -7.24 33.21 0.06
C GLU A 37 -7.57 32.17 -1.02
N GLU A 38 -6.99 32.32 -2.22
CA GLU A 38 -7.16 31.36 -3.32
C GLU A 38 -6.66 29.96 -2.95
N LEU A 39 -5.46 29.87 -2.35
CA LEU A 39 -4.89 28.59 -1.94
C LEU A 39 -5.65 27.96 -0.76
N ALA A 40 -6.17 28.77 0.17
CA ALA A 40 -6.96 28.28 1.29
C ALA A 40 -8.28 27.64 0.80
N ILE A 41 -8.99 28.30 -0.13
CA ILE A 41 -10.23 27.75 -0.71
C ILE A 41 -9.92 26.45 -1.46
N ARG A 42 -8.86 26.44 -2.26
CA ARG A 42 -8.44 25.25 -3.00
C ARG A 42 -8.02 24.11 -2.08
N LEU A 43 -7.29 24.40 -1.00
CA LEU A 43 -6.86 23.39 -0.05
C LEU A 43 -8.07 22.79 0.67
N ASN A 44 -9.06 23.58 1.08
CA ASN A 44 -10.29 23.08 1.70
C ASN A 44 -10.99 22.03 0.82
N SER A 45 -11.14 22.29 -0.49
CA SER A 45 -11.79 21.32 -1.38
C SER A 45 -10.98 20.03 -1.53
N VAL A 46 -9.66 20.17 -1.59
CA VAL A 46 -8.75 19.02 -1.73
C VAL A 46 -8.71 18.19 -0.44
N GLU A 47 -8.71 18.82 0.74
CA GLU A 47 -8.77 18.13 2.03
C GLU A 47 -10.02 17.26 2.13
N ILE A 48 -11.18 17.80 1.74
CA ILE A 48 -12.43 17.04 1.72
C ILE A 48 -12.32 15.80 0.81
N ASP A 49 -11.68 15.95 -0.36
CA ASP A 49 -11.47 14.82 -1.27
C ASP A 49 -10.48 13.79 -0.69
N CYS A 50 -9.45 14.25 0.05
CA CYS A 50 -8.51 13.37 0.75
C CYS A 50 -9.21 12.59 1.88
N GLU A 51 -10.05 13.25 2.67
CA GLU A 51 -10.84 12.61 3.72
C GLU A 51 -11.81 11.58 3.15
N LYS A 52 -12.50 11.90 2.06
CA LYS A 52 -13.38 10.95 1.37
C LYS A 52 -12.62 9.72 0.87
N ALA A 53 -11.46 9.93 0.23
CA ALA A 53 -10.63 8.83 -0.24
C ALA A 53 -10.12 7.96 0.92
N ALA A 54 -9.73 8.57 2.04
CA ALA A 54 -9.31 7.86 3.24
C ALA A 54 -10.46 7.06 3.88
N MET A 55 -11.67 7.61 3.93
CA MET A 55 -12.86 6.89 4.42
C MET A 55 -13.17 5.63 3.59
N MET A 56 -12.90 5.63 2.28
CA MET A 56 -13.05 4.43 1.45
C MET A 56 -12.02 3.33 1.79
N ALA A 57 -10.89 3.69 2.39
CA ALA A 57 -9.87 2.73 2.83
C ALA A 57 -10.11 2.22 4.27
N GLU A 58 -10.97 2.85 5.07
CA GLU A 58 -11.27 2.39 6.45
C GLU A 58 -11.83 0.96 6.54
N PRO A 59 -12.76 0.52 5.66
CA PRO A 59 -13.23 -0.86 5.66
C PRO A 59 -12.09 -1.84 5.43
N LEU A 60 -11.12 -1.48 4.59
CA LEU A 60 -9.95 -2.31 4.28
C LEU A 60 -9.10 -2.56 5.53
N ALA A 61 -8.90 -1.52 6.36
CA ALA A 61 -8.20 -1.64 7.63
C ALA A 61 -8.92 -2.59 8.60
N LYS A 62 -10.26 -2.54 8.67
CA LYS A 62 -11.04 -3.45 9.52
C LYS A 62 -10.90 -4.90 9.09
N VAL A 63 -10.95 -5.15 7.79
CA VAL A 63 -10.76 -6.50 7.22
C VAL A 63 -9.32 -7.00 7.43
N LEU A 64 -8.33 -6.12 7.47
CA LEU A 64 -6.96 -6.52 7.84
C LEU A 64 -6.85 -6.98 9.30
N LEU A 65 -7.71 -6.46 10.19
CA LEU A 65 -7.72 -6.82 11.61
C LEU A 65 -8.60 -8.03 11.93
N SER A 66 -9.57 -8.36 11.07
CA SER A 66 -10.37 -9.58 11.21
C SER A 66 -9.78 -10.73 10.40
N GLU A 67 -9.79 -11.94 10.95
CA GLU A 67 -9.48 -13.17 10.20
C GLU A 67 -10.59 -13.55 9.20
N ALA A 68 -11.68 -12.78 9.15
CA ALA A 68 -12.86 -13.05 8.35
C ALA A 68 -12.95 -12.18 7.08
N GLU A 69 -13.34 -12.86 6.00
CA GLU A 69 -13.66 -12.42 4.64
C GLU A 69 -12.55 -11.73 3.83
N ALA A 70 -12.33 -12.24 2.62
CA ALA A 70 -11.46 -11.59 1.65
C ALA A 70 -12.08 -10.25 1.25
N VAL A 71 -11.28 -9.18 1.29
CA VAL A 71 -11.64 -7.86 0.74
C VAL A 71 -12.19 -8.04 -0.67
N SER A 72 -13.35 -7.42 -0.95
CA SER A 72 -13.91 -7.49 -2.29
C SER A 72 -12.99 -6.78 -3.28
N SER A 73 -12.74 -7.40 -4.44
CA SER A 73 -11.84 -6.84 -5.46
C SER A 73 -12.36 -5.49 -6.01
N SER A 74 -13.67 -5.27 -5.95
CA SER A 74 -14.31 -3.99 -6.33
C SER A 74 -13.98 -2.89 -5.32
N GLU A 75 -14.21 -3.14 -4.03
CA GLU A 75 -13.96 -2.17 -2.96
C GLU A 75 -12.50 -1.72 -2.93
N LEU A 76 -11.58 -2.68 -3.04
CA LEU A 76 -10.15 -2.38 -3.09
C LEU A 76 -9.79 -1.50 -4.29
N ARG A 77 -10.37 -1.80 -5.46
CA ARG A 77 -10.11 -1.03 -6.68
C ARG A 77 -10.66 0.39 -6.58
N GLU A 78 -11.86 0.53 -6.06
CA GLU A 78 -12.52 1.82 -5.88
C GLU A 78 -11.77 2.70 -4.88
N ALA A 79 -11.37 2.15 -3.72
CA ALA A 79 -10.57 2.86 -2.73
C ALA A 79 -9.23 3.34 -3.30
N ARG A 80 -8.50 2.48 -4.03
CA ARG A 80 -7.23 2.84 -4.67
C ARG A 80 -7.39 3.95 -5.71
N GLU A 81 -8.44 3.89 -6.52
CA GLU A 81 -8.69 4.93 -7.52
C GLU A 81 -9.03 6.26 -6.86
N ALA A 82 -9.84 6.26 -5.80
CA ALA A 82 -10.13 7.45 -5.01
C ALA A 82 -8.86 8.06 -4.40
N LEU A 83 -8.00 7.23 -3.79
CA LEU A 83 -6.71 7.65 -3.24
C LEU A 83 -5.78 8.23 -4.32
N ARG A 84 -5.72 7.60 -5.49
CA ARG A 84 -4.92 8.08 -6.62
C ARG A 84 -5.39 9.45 -7.11
N ILE A 85 -6.70 9.65 -7.22
CA ILE A 85 -7.30 10.92 -7.63
C ILE A 85 -7.00 12.00 -6.57
N ALA A 86 -7.23 11.72 -5.29
CA ALA A 86 -6.96 12.66 -4.21
C ALA A 86 -5.46 13.04 -4.12
N GLN A 87 -4.56 12.07 -4.30
CA GLN A 87 -3.13 12.33 -4.35
C GLN A 87 -2.74 13.23 -5.53
N ALA A 88 -3.36 13.01 -6.70
CA ALA A 88 -3.11 13.80 -7.90
C ALA A 88 -3.61 15.25 -7.77
N THR A 89 -4.63 15.51 -6.95
CA THR A 89 -5.15 16.85 -6.68
C THR A 89 -4.41 17.56 -5.54
N LEU A 90 -3.97 16.82 -4.51
CA LEU A 90 -3.21 17.34 -3.37
C LEU A 90 -1.78 17.73 -3.73
N ALA A 91 -1.04 16.86 -4.42
CA ALA A 91 0.39 17.06 -4.65
C ALA A 91 0.74 18.40 -5.34
N PRO A 92 0.01 18.86 -6.39
CA PRO A 92 0.26 20.17 -6.99
C PRO A 92 -0.04 21.33 -6.04
N THR A 93 -1.10 21.22 -5.24
CA THR A 93 -1.53 22.26 -4.29
C THR A 93 -0.52 22.40 -3.14
N ALA A 94 -0.10 21.28 -2.55
CA ALA A 94 0.92 21.25 -1.50
C ALA A 94 2.27 21.82 -1.98
N ARG A 95 2.73 21.44 -3.18
CA ARG A 95 3.95 21.99 -3.79
C ARG A 95 3.87 23.49 -4.01
N LEU A 96 2.71 23.98 -4.47
CA LEU A 96 2.51 25.41 -4.70
C LEU A 96 2.55 26.19 -3.38
N ILE A 97 1.91 25.70 -2.32
CA ILE A 97 1.96 26.31 -0.98
C ILE A 97 3.40 26.37 -0.47
N ALA A 98 4.11 25.23 -0.45
CA ALA A 98 5.50 25.16 0.01
C ALA A 98 6.44 26.10 -0.77
N GLY A 99 6.28 26.19 -2.09
CA GLY A 99 7.06 27.08 -2.94
C GLY A 99 6.81 28.57 -2.68
N LYS A 100 5.63 28.95 -2.18
CA LYS A 100 5.27 30.34 -1.89
C LYS A 100 5.69 30.77 -0.48
N VAL A 101 5.67 29.86 0.50
CA VAL A 101 6.10 30.14 1.88
C VAL A 101 7.52 30.70 1.95
N ALA A 102 8.45 30.17 1.15
CA ALA A 102 9.87 30.53 1.19
C ALA A 102 10.16 32.02 0.89
N GLY A 103 9.32 32.68 0.09
CA GLY A 103 9.50 34.08 -0.32
C GLY A 103 8.77 35.10 0.55
N LEU A 104 7.95 34.66 1.51
CA LEU A 104 7.08 35.54 2.29
C LEU A 104 7.71 35.95 3.62
N LYS A 105 7.25 37.07 4.17
CA LYS A 105 7.65 37.61 5.48
C LYS A 105 6.43 38.00 6.31
N GLY A 106 6.64 38.19 7.62
CA GLY A 106 5.62 38.73 8.51
C GLY A 106 4.39 37.84 8.67
N ALA A 107 3.21 38.46 8.81
CA ALA A 107 1.96 37.78 9.13
C ALA A 107 1.47 36.84 8.01
N VAL A 108 1.65 37.21 6.74
CA VAL A 108 1.20 36.39 5.60
C VAL A 108 2.03 35.10 5.50
N LYS A 109 3.33 35.15 5.83
CA LYS A 109 4.17 33.95 5.92
C LYS A 109 3.59 32.95 6.93
N LYS A 110 3.24 33.43 8.13
CA LYS A 110 2.69 32.57 9.18
C LYS A 110 1.41 31.87 8.73
N ARG A 111 0.47 32.61 8.13
CA ARG A 111 -0.76 32.04 7.59
C ARG A 111 -0.51 31.01 6.48
N MET A 112 0.47 31.25 5.61
CA MET A 112 0.86 30.27 4.58
C MET A 112 1.54 29.03 5.17
N GLN A 113 2.27 29.15 6.28
CA GLN A 113 2.79 28.01 7.02
C GLN A 113 1.65 27.17 7.60
N ASP A 114 0.60 27.80 8.15
CA ASP A 114 -0.58 27.07 8.63
C ASP A 114 -1.24 26.25 7.49
N LEU A 115 -1.31 26.79 6.25
CA LEU A 115 -1.78 26.03 5.08
C LEU A 115 -0.82 24.89 4.69
N GLN A 116 0.48 25.09 4.86
CA GLN A 116 1.47 24.06 4.57
C GLN A 116 1.31 22.88 5.54
N GLU A 117 1.21 23.14 6.84
CA GLU A 117 1.01 22.12 7.88
C GLU A 117 -0.26 21.31 7.62
N ARG A 118 -1.34 21.99 7.20
CA ARG A 118 -2.59 21.33 6.80
C ARG A 118 -2.45 20.43 5.57
N ALA A 119 -1.75 20.90 4.54
CA ALA A 119 -1.47 20.09 3.35
C ALA A 119 -0.60 18.86 3.68
N GLU A 120 0.37 19.00 4.59
CA GLU A 120 1.19 17.90 5.11
C GLU A 120 0.36 16.90 5.92
N ALA A 121 -0.59 17.37 6.73
CA ALA A 121 -1.52 16.50 7.45
C ALA A 121 -2.43 15.71 6.49
N ALA A 122 -2.98 16.35 5.45
CA ALA A 122 -3.75 15.68 4.41
C ALA A 122 -2.90 14.64 3.65
N GLN A 123 -1.63 14.95 3.37
CA GLN A 123 -0.70 14.01 2.75
C GLN A 123 -0.45 12.79 3.64
N SER A 124 -0.20 13.00 4.93
CA SER A 124 -0.01 11.90 5.89
C SER A 124 -1.25 11.02 6.01
N LEU A 125 -2.45 11.59 5.91
CA LEU A 125 -3.70 10.83 5.88
C LEU A 125 -3.78 9.93 4.65
N LEU A 126 -3.49 10.47 3.45
CA LEU A 126 -3.46 9.70 2.21
C LEU A 126 -2.39 8.60 2.24
N ASP A 127 -1.20 8.88 2.76
CA ASP A 127 -0.11 7.91 2.84
C ASP A 127 -0.51 6.69 3.69
N LYS A 128 -1.16 6.91 4.84
CA LYS A 128 -1.66 5.84 5.70
C LYS A 128 -2.77 5.02 5.03
N ALA A 129 -3.70 5.68 4.37
CA ALA A 129 -4.78 5.02 3.64
C ALA A 129 -4.24 4.22 2.43
N GLN A 130 -3.23 4.74 1.74
CA GLN A 130 -2.55 4.07 0.64
C GLN A 130 -1.80 2.82 1.11
N GLN A 131 -1.05 2.93 2.22
CA GLN A 131 -0.39 1.78 2.85
C GLN A 131 -1.42 0.69 3.20
N THR A 132 -2.56 1.08 3.79
CA THR A 132 -3.64 0.15 4.13
C THR A 132 -4.15 -0.58 2.88
N ALA A 133 -4.42 0.15 1.79
CA ALA A 133 -4.88 -0.44 0.55
C ALA A 133 -3.84 -1.37 -0.10
N ASP A 134 -2.55 -1.06 -0.02
CA ASP A 134 -1.47 -1.91 -0.53
C ASP A 134 -1.29 -3.20 0.29
N GLU A 135 -1.43 -3.12 1.61
CA GLU A 135 -1.43 -4.27 2.51
C GLU A 135 -2.64 -5.18 2.25
N SER A 136 -3.84 -4.60 2.12
CA SER A 136 -5.06 -5.34 1.78
C SER A 136 -4.97 -6.02 0.43
N GLN A 137 -4.40 -5.36 -0.59
CA GLN A 137 -4.17 -5.97 -1.90
C GLN A 137 -3.24 -7.19 -1.79
N SER A 138 -2.15 -7.03 -1.06
CA SER A 138 -1.13 -8.08 -0.93
C SER A 138 -1.69 -9.29 -0.19
N ARG A 139 -2.50 -9.08 0.86
CA ARG A 139 -3.21 -10.16 1.56
C ARG A 139 -4.25 -10.84 0.66
N ALA A 140 -5.04 -10.07 -0.09
CA ALA A 140 -6.01 -10.62 -1.03
C ALA A 140 -5.34 -11.49 -2.12
N ALA A 141 -4.11 -11.14 -2.54
CA ALA A 141 -3.32 -11.92 -3.48
C ALA A 141 -2.70 -13.20 -2.87
N ALA A 142 -2.40 -13.21 -1.57
CA ALA A 142 -1.87 -14.39 -0.88
C ALA A 142 -2.91 -15.53 -0.78
N GLY A 143 -4.17 -15.21 -0.53
CA GLY A 143 -5.23 -16.21 -0.31
C GLY A 143 -5.38 -17.26 -1.43
N PRO A 144 -5.43 -16.89 -2.73
CA PRO A 144 -5.45 -17.85 -3.83
C PRO A 144 -4.20 -18.74 -3.93
N ILE A 145 -3.02 -18.20 -3.60
CA ILE A 145 -1.76 -18.96 -3.61
C ILE A 145 -1.82 -20.06 -2.55
N LEU A 146 -2.21 -19.69 -1.32
CA LEU A 146 -2.32 -20.62 -0.19
C LEU A 146 -3.37 -21.71 -0.47
N ARG A 147 -4.53 -21.33 -1.05
CA ARG A 147 -5.56 -22.31 -1.45
C ARG A 147 -5.07 -23.31 -2.49
N GLN A 148 -4.27 -22.87 -3.47
CA GLN A 148 -3.69 -23.77 -4.48
C GLN A 148 -2.68 -24.73 -3.86
N ALA A 149 -1.84 -24.25 -2.93
CA ALA A 149 -0.91 -25.10 -2.20
C ALA A 149 -1.64 -26.11 -1.31
N ALA A 150 -2.64 -25.67 -0.54
CA ALA A 150 -3.46 -26.52 0.32
C ALA A 150 -4.18 -27.63 -0.47
N ALA A 151 -4.83 -27.28 -1.58
CA ALA A 151 -5.48 -28.25 -2.45
C ALA A 151 -4.48 -29.29 -2.99
N LYS A 152 -3.24 -28.89 -3.29
CA LYS A 152 -2.23 -29.83 -3.76
C LYS A 152 -1.70 -30.75 -2.66
N VAL A 153 -1.63 -30.27 -1.42
CA VAL A 153 -1.30 -31.09 -0.26
C VAL A 153 -2.42 -32.10 0.01
N GLU A 154 -3.68 -31.69 -0.10
CA GLU A 154 -4.85 -32.57 0.02
C GLU A 154 -4.80 -33.72 -1.01
N GLU A 155 -4.47 -33.43 -2.28
CA GLU A 155 -4.26 -34.48 -3.31
C GLU A 155 -3.16 -35.47 -2.91
N VAL A 156 -2.07 -35.01 -2.29
CA VAL A 156 -0.99 -35.89 -1.81
C VAL A 156 -1.49 -36.75 -0.65
N GLU A 157 -2.22 -36.17 0.30
CA GLU A 157 -2.79 -36.90 1.44
C GLU A 157 -3.77 -37.99 0.99
N GLU A 158 -4.60 -37.71 -0.01
CA GLU A 158 -5.50 -38.71 -0.61
C GLU A 158 -4.73 -39.88 -1.24
N VAL A 159 -3.65 -39.61 -1.98
CA VAL A 159 -2.84 -40.68 -2.60
C VAL A 159 -2.09 -41.48 -1.54
N MET A 160 -1.56 -40.82 -0.50
CA MET A 160 -0.91 -41.48 0.64
C MET A 160 -1.88 -42.36 1.43
N GLN A 161 -3.14 -41.94 1.56
CA GLN A 161 -4.19 -42.74 2.18
C GLN A 161 -4.49 -43.99 1.34
N ARG A 162 -4.61 -43.88 0.01
CA ARG A 162 -4.73 -45.04 -0.89
C ARG A 162 -3.55 -46.00 -0.78
N MET A 163 -2.33 -45.48 -0.62
CA MET A 163 -1.13 -46.29 -0.41
C MET A 163 -1.21 -47.09 0.90
N ARG A 164 -1.66 -46.46 1.99
CA ARG A 164 -1.88 -47.15 3.26
C ARG A 164 -2.94 -48.25 3.14
N GLU A 165 -4.00 -48.00 2.39
CA GLU A 165 -5.08 -48.97 2.18
C GLU A 165 -4.63 -50.19 1.35
N SER A 166 -3.76 -50.00 0.35
CA SER A 166 -3.21 -51.12 -0.43
C SER A 166 -2.28 -52.02 0.40
N GLU A 167 -1.66 -51.48 1.44
CA GLU A 167 -0.85 -52.22 2.42
C GLU A 167 -1.67 -52.95 3.50
N GLY A 168 -3.00 -52.75 3.54
CA GLY A 168 -3.90 -53.24 4.59
C GLY A 168 -3.75 -54.73 4.96
N PRO A 169 -3.73 -55.68 3.99
CA PRO A 169 -3.60 -57.12 4.29
C PRO A 169 -2.33 -57.44 5.07
N PHE A 170 -1.21 -56.80 4.70
CA PHE A 170 0.08 -57.01 5.35
C PHE A 170 0.12 -56.34 6.73
N LEU A 171 -0.44 -55.15 6.87
CA LEU A 171 -0.56 -54.45 8.15
C LEU A 171 -1.44 -55.21 9.17
N MET A 172 -2.40 -56.00 8.68
CA MET A 172 -3.23 -56.89 9.52
C MET A 172 -2.56 -58.22 9.87
N GLY A 173 -1.31 -58.45 9.43
CA GLY A 173 -0.56 -59.68 9.71
C GLY A 173 -0.96 -60.88 8.83
N ILE A 174 -1.61 -60.65 7.69
CA ILE A 174 -1.91 -61.70 6.72
C ILE A 174 -0.64 -61.93 5.89
N GLU A 175 0.27 -62.75 6.40
CA GLU A 175 1.58 -63.01 5.79
C GLU A 175 1.55 -64.14 4.75
N VAL A 176 0.46 -64.92 4.69
CA VAL A 176 0.31 -66.06 3.78
C VAL A 176 -0.94 -65.87 2.94
N MET A 177 -0.76 -65.66 1.64
CA MET A 177 -1.83 -65.56 0.65
C MET A 177 -1.51 -66.49 -0.55
N PRO A 178 -2.52 -66.87 -1.35
CA PRO A 178 -2.29 -67.55 -2.62
C PRO A 178 -1.34 -66.76 -3.54
N ALA A 179 -0.48 -67.45 -4.29
CA ALA A 179 0.56 -66.82 -5.10
C ALA A 179 0.03 -65.77 -6.09
N ASP A 180 -1.12 -66.03 -6.71
CA ASP A 180 -1.76 -65.12 -7.65
C ASP A 180 -2.24 -63.83 -6.95
N GLU A 181 -2.88 -63.97 -5.79
CA GLU A 181 -3.36 -62.84 -4.96
C GLU A 181 -2.18 -62.01 -4.39
N SER A 182 -1.10 -62.67 -3.96
CA SER A 182 0.14 -61.99 -3.55
C SER A 182 0.75 -61.17 -4.67
N THR A 183 0.78 -61.72 -5.89
CA THR A 183 1.36 -61.03 -7.04
C THR A 183 0.54 -59.79 -7.43
N GLU A 184 -0.79 -59.89 -7.40
CA GLU A 184 -1.68 -58.76 -7.68
C GLU A 184 -1.60 -57.67 -6.61
N ALA A 185 -1.58 -58.05 -5.33
CA ALA A 185 -1.43 -57.11 -4.22
C ALA A 185 -0.12 -56.33 -4.30
N LEU A 186 1.01 -57.01 -4.52
CA LEU A 186 2.32 -56.36 -4.69
C LEU A 186 2.35 -55.40 -5.88
N ARG A 187 1.76 -55.81 -7.01
CA ARG A 187 1.68 -54.94 -8.20
C ARG A 187 0.84 -53.69 -7.94
N SER A 188 -0.27 -53.82 -7.22
CA SER A 188 -1.12 -52.69 -6.82
C SER A 188 -0.37 -51.74 -5.89
N MET A 189 0.34 -52.28 -4.89
CA MET A 189 1.19 -51.49 -3.98
C MET A 189 2.28 -50.71 -4.74
N ASP A 190 2.99 -51.35 -5.66
CA ASP A 190 4.03 -50.69 -6.47
C ASP A 190 3.44 -49.55 -7.33
N GLN A 191 2.25 -49.77 -7.91
CA GLN A 191 1.57 -48.73 -8.70
C GLN A 191 1.20 -47.53 -7.82
N VAL A 192 0.54 -47.76 -6.68
CA VAL A 192 0.10 -46.67 -5.80
C VAL A 192 1.30 -45.96 -5.16
N ALA A 193 2.38 -46.68 -4.85
CA ALA A 193 3.64 -46.07 -4.39
C ALA A 193 4.26 -45.15 -5.46
N ALA A 194 4.25 -45.56 -6.73
CA ALA A 194 4.70 -44.71 -7.83
C ALA A 194 3.82 -43.47 -8.00
N GLU A 195 2.50 -43.60 -7.88
CA GLU A 195 1.55 -42.47 -7.88
C GLU A 195 1.85 -41.51 -6.71
N ALA A 196 2.10 -42.02 -5.50
CA ALA A 196 2.42 -41.22 -4.32
C ALA A 196 3.72 -40.44 -4.50
N GLN A 197 4.78 -41.08 -5.02
CA GLN A 197 6.04 -40.42 -5.31
C GLN A 197 5.89 -39.31 -6.36
N ALA A 198 5.11 -39.56 -7.41
CA ALA A 198 4.82 -38.55 -8.43
C ALA A 198 4.03 -37.36 -7.85
N ALA A 199 2.99 -37.64 -7.06
CA ALA A 199 2.17 -36.61 -6.41
C ALA A 199 3.01 -35.74 -5.46
N CYS A 200 3.87 -36.34 -4.64
CA CYS A 200 4.81 -35.63 -3.78
C CYS A 200 5.77 -34.74 -4.59
N ALA A 201 6.37 -35.25 -5.67
CA ALA A 201 7.28 -34.48 -6.51
C ALA A 201 6.58 -33.26 -7.16
N ASP A 202 5.35 -33.45 -7.62
CA ASP A 202 4.54 -32.37 -8.20
C ASP A 202 4.14 -31.34 -7.14
N ALA A 203 3.79 -31.77 -5.92
CA ALA A 203 3.48 -30.88 -4.81
C ALA A 203 4.70 -30.03 -4.42
N TYR A 204 5.88 -30.64 -4.27
CA TYR A 204 7.13 -29.91 -4.01
C TYR A 204 7.43 -28.86 -5.08
N LYS A 205 7.25 -29.23 -6.36
CA LYS A 205 7.44 -28.30 -7.47
C LYS A 205 6.44 -27.14 -7.40
N LEU A 206 5.17 -27.42 -7.15
CA LEU A 206 4.14 -26.37 -7.03
C LEU A 206 4.45 -25.44 -5.85
N ILE A 207 4.70 -25.98 -4.65
CA ILE A 207 5.02 -25.20 -3.45
C ILE A 207 6.26 -24.33 -3.71
N SER A 208 7.30 -24.87 -4.33
CA SER A 208 8.49 -24.11 -4.71
C SER A 208 8.17 -22.94 -5.65
N LEU A 209 7.30 -23.15 -6.65
CA LEU A 209 6.82 -22.07 -7.53
C LEU A 209 6.00 -21.04 -6.75
N LYS A 210 5.15 -21.48 -5.82
CA LYS A 210 4.32 -20.60 -4.99
C LYS A 210 5.14 -19.76 -4.01
N LEU A 211 6.22 -20.30 -3.43
CA LEU A 211 7.16 -19.52 -2.62
C LEU A 211 7.79 -18.35 -3.41
N VAL A 212 8.06 -18.55 -4.70
CA VAL A 212 8.53 -17.47 -5.58
C VAL A 212 7.44 -16.43 -5.84
N GLU A 213 6.20 -16.85 -6.05
CA GLU A 213 5.05 -15.94 -6.20
C GLU A 213 4.81 -15.12 -4.92
N VAL A 214 4.85 -15.75 -3.75
CA VAL A 214 4.72 -15.08 -2.45
C VAL A 214 5.85 -14.08 -2.24
N GLY A 215 7.07 -14.37 -2.71
CA GLY A 215 8.19 -13.44 -2.66
C GLY A 215 8.00 -12.14 -3.45
N ARG A 216 6.96 -12.03 -4.29
CA ARG A 216 6.60 -10.80 -5.02
C ARG A 216 5.55 -9.95 -4.29
N LEU A 217 4.98 -10.45 -3.19
CA LEU A 217 4.01 -9.71 -2.38
C LEU A 217 4.73 -8.72 -1.44
N SER A 218 3.97 -7.80 -0.83
CA SER A 218 4.51 -6.94 0.23
C SER A 218 5.01 -7.76 1.42
N GLU A 219 6.00 -7.26 2.16
CA GLU A 219 6.71 -8.00 3.21
C GLU A 219 5.79 -8.62 4.27
N GLY A 220 4.74 -7.91 4.68
CA GLY A 220 3.74 -8.43 5.63
C GLY A 220 2.96 -9.62 5.09
N ALA A 221 2.42 -9.52 3.87
CA ALA A 221 1.68 -10.62 3.24
C ALA A 221 2.60 -11.78 2.86
N ALA A 222 3.82 -11.47 2.39
CA ALA A 222 4.83 -12.43 2.00
C ALA A 222 5.31 -13.28 3.18
N SER A 223 5.58 -12.65 4.33
CA SER A 223 6.05 -13.36 5.52
C SER A 223 4.98 -14.30 6.09
N SER A 224 3.73 -13.85 6.19
CA SER A 224 2.61 -14.69 6.64
C SER A 224 2.41 -15.89 5.72
N ALA A 225 2.36 -15.65 4.40
CA ALA A 225 2.15 -16.73 3.44
C ALA A 225 3.34 -17.68 3.31
N ARG A 226 4.59 -17.20 3.48
CA ARG A 226 5.77 -18.08 3.55
C ARG A 226 5.67 -19.03 4.73
N ARG A 227 5.29 -18.52 5.90
CA ARG A 227 5.15 -19.33 7.12
C ARG A 227 4.11 -20.45 6.98
N GLU A 228 3.09 -20.27 6.16
CA GLU A 228 2.10 -21.33 5.88
C GLU A 228 2.55 -22.32 4.80
N LEU A 229 3.53 -21.95 3.96
CA LEU A 229 4.06 -22.81 2.88
C LEU A 229 5.32 -23.58 3.28
N GLU A 230 5.99 -23.19 4.38
CA GLU A 230 7.18 -23.83 4.96
C GLU A 230 6.78 -24.82 6.07
#